data_AF-A0A7S3AIS9-F1
#
_entry.id   AF-A0A7S3AIS9-F1
#
_cell.length_a   1.000
_cell.length_b   1.000
_cell.length_c   1.000
_cell.angle_alpha   90.00
_cell.angle_beta   90.00
_cell.angle_gamma   90.00
#
_symmetry.space_group_name_H-M   'P 1'
#
loop_
_entity.id
_entity.type
_entity.pdbx_description
1 polymer ?
#
loop_
_entity_poly.entity_id
_entity_poly.type
_entity_poly.pdbx_seq_one_letter_code
_entity_poly.pdbx_strand_id
1 'polypeptide(L)'
;SAPKRKAAPPAPASTRCSNGAPLEQMYLDFGQRTFGRHVLCEQCGMRYCEGEPTDEEAHRKHHRKALAGVIVRGGAAERLVHTLPDGHRIVAIHSSDATERLRKFVEAKAVVDKELGCTPELSSSWRAFLYLAPGSARMVGMAVAEPLSTAYRLVLPDV
;
A
#
# COMPACT_ATOMS: atom_id res chain seq x y z
N SER A 1 35.34 7.13 60.55
CA SER A 1 34.33 8.18 60.35
C SER A 1 33.55 7.89 59.07
N ALA A 2 32.28 7.48 59.19
CA ALA A 2 31.40 7.19 58.05
C ALA A 2 30.49 8.40 57.74
N PRO A 3 30.19 8.73 56.47
CA PRO A 3 29.32 9.85 56.17
C PRO A 3 27.84 9.41 56.24
N LYS A 4 27.04 10.21 56.95
CA LYS A 4 25.59 10.06 57.09
C LYS A 4 24.88 10.31 55.75
N ARG A 5 24.06 9.35 55.30
CA ARG A 5 23.13 9.55 54.17
C ARG A 5 21.94 10.41 54.64
N LYS A 6 21.66 11.52 53.95
CA LYS A 6 20.43 12.30 54.12
C LYS A 6 19.31 11.67 53.28
N ALA A 7 18.11 11.56 53.85
CA ALA A 7 16.94 11.00 53.19
C ALA A 7 16.40 11.93 52.08
N ALA A 8 15.90 11.34 51.01
CA ALA A 8 15.24 12.05 49.91
C ALA A 8 13.84 12.55 50.33
N PRO A 9 13.35 13.68 49.80
CA PRO A 9 12.01 14.18 50.09
C PRO A 9 10.92 13.30 49.42
N PRO A 10 9.70 13.25 49.99
CA PRO A 10 8.61 12.43 49.44
C PRO A 10 8.11 12.98 48.10
N ALA A 11 7.71 12.08 47.21
CA ALA A 11 7.12 12.40 45.91
C ALA A 11 5.83 13.21 46.05
N PRO A 12 5.54 14.17 45.16
CA PRO A 12 4.30 14.94 45.21
C PRO A 12 3.09 14.03 44.98
N ALA A 13 2.05 14.24 45.79
CA ALA A 13 0.81 13.50 45.75
C ALA A 13 0.13 13.63 44.37
N SER A 14 -0.30 12.49 43.83
CA SER A 14 -1.12 12.38 42.62
C SER A 14 -2.49 13.02 42.85
N THR A 15 -2.65 14.29 42.49
CA THR A 15 -3.96 14.92 42.38
C THR A 15 -4.72 14.26 41.22
N ARG A 16 -5.77 13.49 41.54
CA ARG A 16 -6.72 13.02 40.52
C ARG A 16 -7.50 14.23 39.99
N CYS A 17 -7.22 14.63 38.76
CA CYS A 17 -8.03 15.62 38.06
C CYS A 17 -9.41 15.02 37.71
N SER A 18 -10.43 15.77 38.07
CA SER A 18 -11.85 15.46 37.94
C SER A 18 -12.35 15.44 36.50
N ASN A 19 -13.35 14.58 36.28
CA ASN A 19 -14.09 14.34 35.03
C ASN A 19 -14.58 15.63 34.33
N GLY A 20 -14.27 15.81 33.04
CA GLY A 20 -15.10 16.63 32.13
C GLY A 20 -14.40 17.53 31.12
N ALA A 21 -13.12 17.87 31.29
CA ALA A 21 -12.40 18.65 30.28
C ALA A 21 -11.82 17.72 29.19
N PRO A 22 -11.89 18.09 27.89
CA PRO A 22 -11.17 17.35 26.85
C PRO A 22 -9.68 17.38 27.22
N LEU A 23 -9.14 16.20 27.53
CA LEU A 23 -7.73 16.04 27.84
C LEU A 23 -6.95 16.28 26.56
N GLU A 24 -6.22 17.41 26.51
CA GLU A 24 -5.33 17.72 25.40
C GLU A 24 -4.02 16.94 25.60
N GLN A 25 -3.68 16.10 24.63
CA GLN A 25 -2.45 15.30 24.69
C GLN A 25 -1.25 16.22 24.45
N MET A 26 -0.52 16.53 25.52
CA MET A 26 0.72 17.30 25.42
C MET A 26 1.91 16.40 25.09
N TYR A 27 2.79 16.86 24.21
CA TYR A 27 4.06 16.20 23.91
C TYR A 27 5.16 16.70 24.85
N LEU A 28 5.88 15.77 25.49
CA LEU A 28 7.05 16.06 26.30
C LEU A 28 8.30 15.80 25.45
N ASP A 29 8.93 16.86 24.97
CA ASP A 29 10.15 16.75 24.17
C ASP A 29 11.37 16.55 25.09
N PHE A 30 11.84 15.31 25.16
CA PHE A 30 13.07 14.93 25.87
C PHE A 30 14.27 14.75 24.93
N GLY A 31 14.23 15.30 23.71
CA GLY A 31 15.31 15.13 22.72
C GLY A 31 15.40 13.70 22.17
N GLN A 32 14.29 12.95 22.20
CA GLN A 32 14.22 11.60 21.65
C GLN A 32 14.26 11.65 20.12
N ARG A 33 15.32 11.09 19.52
CA ARG A 33 15.55 11.07 18.06
C ARG A 33 14.43 10.40 17.23
N THR A 34 13.51 9.67 17.86
CA THR A 34 12.50 8.86 17.19
C THR A 34 11.09 9.46 17.23
N PHE A 35 10.86 10.53 17.99
CA PHE A 35 9.56 11.21 18.00
C PHE A 35 9.38 12.00 16.70
N GLY A 36 8.28 11.74 15.98
CA GLY A 36 7.99 12.41 14.71
C GLY A 36 8.91 11.99 13.57
N ARG A 37 9.50 10.78 13.64
CA ARG A 37 10.33 10.28 12.54
C ARG A 37 9.45 10.03 11.32
N HIS A 38 9.73 10.73 10.22
CA HIS A 38 9.16 10.39 8.93
C HIS A 38 9.71 9.05 8.46
N VAL A 39 8.83 8.05 8.36
CA VAL A 39 9.14 6.72 7.86
C VAL A 39 8.39 6.46 6.57
N LEU A 40 8.95 5.62 5.70
CA LEU A 40 8.31 5.13 4.49
C LEU A 40 7.76 3.73 4.79
N CYS A 41 6.46 3.51 4.59
CA CYS A 41 5.93 2.16 4.68
C CYS A 41 6.48 1.31 3.53
N GLU A 42 7.16 0.20 3.83
CA GLU A 42 7.72 -0.71 2.81
C GLU A 42 6.63 -1.43 2.00
N GLN A 43 5.40 -1.51 2.52
CA GLN A 43 4.30 -2.23 1.88
C GLN A 43 3.42 -1.31 1.02
N CYS A 44 3.07 -0.11 1.50
CA CYS A 44 2.19 0.81 0.78
C CYS A 44 2.92 2.02 0.17
N GLY A 45 4.20 2.24 0.48
CA GLY A 45 4.99 3.35 -0.05
C GLY A 45 4.62 4.74 0.49
N MET A 46 3.67 4.83 1.43
CA MET A 46 3.30 6.12 2.04
C MET A 46 4.35 6.56 3.07
N ARG A 47 4.75 7.84 3.00
CA ARG A 47 5.51 8.50 4.07
C ARG A 47 4.56 8.98 5.16
N TYR A 48 4.88 8.72 6.42
CA TYR A 48 4.12 9.18 7.58
C TYR A 48 5.02 9.41 8.79
N CYS A 49 4.59 10.22 9.75
CA CYS A 49 5.27 10.39 11.04
C CYS A 49 4.92 9.26 12.00
N GLU A 50 5.91 8.48 12.41
CA GLU A 50 5.76 7.50 13.47
C GLU A 50 5.60 8.22 14.83
N GLY A 51 4.57 7.86 15.60
CA GLY A 51 4.23 8.48 16.88
C GLY A 51 3.28 9.67 16.83
N GLU A 52 2.88 10.14 15.63
CA GLU A 52 1.85 11.15 15.47
C GLU A 52 0.51 10.47 15.12
N PRO A 53 -0.50 10.50 16.02
CA PRO A 53 -1.72 9.70 15.87
C PRO A 53 -2.51 10.06 14.61
N THR A 54 -2.47 11.34 14.22
CA THR A 54 -3.14 11.85 13.02
C THR A 54 -2.56 11.22 11.76
N ASP A 55 -1.23 11.18 11.68
CA ASP A 55 -0.48 10.59 10.57
C ASP A 55 -0.60 9.06 10.55
N GLU A 56 -0.57 8.40 11.71
CA GLU A 56 -0.76 6.96 11.82
C GLU A 56 -2.17 6.53 11.40
N GLU A 57 -3.20 7.32 11.71
CA GLU A 57 -4.55 7.05 11.24
C GLU A 57 -4.67 7.24 9.72
N ALA A 58 -4.06 8.29 9.17
CA ALA A 58 -4.00 8.51 7.73
C ALA A 58 -3.26 7.36 7.04
N HIS A 59 -2.11 6.94 7.57
CA HIS A 59 -1.35 5.79 7.09
C HIS A 59 -2.20 4.53 7.11
N ARG A 60 -2.89 4.20 8.21
CA ARG A 60 -3.74 3.01 8.29
C ARG A 60 -4.87 3.00 7.26
N LYS A 61 -5.51 4.15 7.01
CA LYS A 61 -6.55 4.30 5.98
C LYS A 61 -5.98 4.10 4.58
N HIS A 62 -4.86 4.77 4.29
CA HIS A 62 -4.18 4.65 3.01
C HIS A 62 -3.66 3.23 2.77
N HIS A 63 -2.98 2.64 3.76
CA HIS A 63 -2.42 1.30 3.73
C HIS A 63 -3.50 0.26 3.42
N ARG A 64 -4.67 0.35 4.08
CA ARG A 64 -5.80 -0.51 3.75
C ARG A 64 -6.27 -0.33 2.32
N LYS A 65 -6.37 0.92 1.83
CA LYS A 65 -6.82 1.21 0.46
C LYS A 65 -5.80 0.71 -0.58
N ALA A 66 -4.51 0.96 -0.35
CA ALA A 66 -3.42 0.55 -1.22
C ALA A 66 -3.32 -0.97 -1.34
N LEU A 67 -3.47 -1.70 -0.23
CA LEU A 67 -3.40 -3.17 -0.21
C LEU A 67 -4.75 -3.86 -0.49
N ALA A 68 -5.87 -3.13 -0.47
CA ALA A 68 -7.18 -3.70 -0.76
C ALA A 68 -7.29 -4.25 -2.19
N GLY A 69 -6.36 -3.90 -3.09
CA GLY A 69 -6.36 -4.31 -4.48
C GLY A 69 -7.65 -3.88 -5.20
N VAL A 70 -7.83 -4.38 -6.41
CA VAL A 70 -9.04 -4.14 -7.21
C VAL A 70 -9.84 -5.42 -7.26
N ILE A 71 -11.09 -5.39 -6.82
CA ILE A 71 -11.96 -6.57 -6.95
C ILE A 71 -12.42 -6.64 -8.40
N VAL A 72 -11.83 -7.54 -9.17
CA VAL A 72 -12.26 -7.83 -10.54
C VAL A 72 -13.23 -9.00 -10.44
N ARG A 73 -14.53 -8.75 -10.54
CA ARG A 73 -15.54 -9.79 -10.31
C ARG A 73 -15.36 -10.96 -11.32
N GLY A 74 -15.26 -12.17 -10.79
CA GLY A 74 -15.00 -13.38 -11.56
C GLY A 74 -16.25 -13.87 -12.31
N GLY A 75 -16.28 -13.69 -13.63
CA GLY A 75 -17.12 -14.47 -14.55
C GLY A 75 -16.49 -15.82 -14.92
N ALA A 76 -17.32 -16.80 -15.27
CA ALA A 76 -17.08 -18.25 -15.27
C ALA A 76 -15.96 -18.84 -16.16
N ALA A 77 -15.24 -18.03 -16.95
CA ALA A 77 -14.22 -18.55 -17.88
C ALA A 77 -12.91 -17.75 -17.80
N GLU A 78 -12.17 -17.90 -16.71
CA GLU A 78 -10.83 -17.34 -16.55
C GLU A 78 -9.77 -18.23 -17.22
N ARG A 79 -8.94 -17.64 -18.09
CA ARG A 79 -7.79 -18.37 -18.67
C ARG A 79 -6.63 -18.33 -17.67
N LEU A 80 -6.59 -19.30 -16.78
CA LEU A 80 -5.49 -19.48 -15.82
C LEU A 80 -4.20 -19.83 -16.59
N VAL A 81 -3.16 -19.02 -16.39
CA VAL A 81 -1.81 -19.25 -16.94
C VAL A 81 -0.97 -20.04 -15.95
N HIS A 82 -1.01 -19.63 -14.69
CA HIS A 82 -0.19 -20.22 -13.64
C HIS A 82 -0.81 -20.01 -12.26
N THR A 83 -0.54 -20.93 -11.35
CA THR A 83 -0.86 -20.80 -9.93
C THR A 83 0.45 -20.92 -9.16
N LEU A 84 0.73 -19.92 -8.32
CA LEU A 84 1.92 -19.89 -7.48
C LEU A 84 1.72 -20.80 -6.25
N PRO A 85 2.81 -21.29 -5.64
CA PRO A 85 2.75 -22.12 -4.44
C PRO A 85 1.95 -21.50 -3.29
N ASP A 86 2.01 -20.18 -3.17
CA ASP A 86 1.37 -19.37 -2.14
C ASP A 86 -0.13 -19.13 -2.43
N GLY A 87 -0.68 -19.80 -3.45
CA GLY A 87 -2.10 -19.78 -3.82
C GLY A 87 -2.52 -18.60 -4.69
N HIS A 88 -1.58 -17.69 -5.01
CA HIS A 88 -1.80 -16.63 -6.00
C HIS A 88 -1.97 -17.21 -7.40
N ARG A 89 -2.71 -16.49 -8.25
CA ARG A 89 -3.08 -16.97 -9.59
C ARG A 89 -2.81 -15.91 -10.65
N ILE A 90 -2.30 -16.33 -11.80
CA ILE A 90 -2.08 -15.47 -12.96
C ILE A 90 -3.10 -15.84 -14.03
N VAL A 91 -3.88 -14.87 -14.49
CA VAL A 91 -4.90 -15.04 -15.54
C VAL A 91 -4.53 -14.19 -16.75
N ALA A 92 -4.57 -14.77 -17.95
CA ALA A 92 -4.32 -14.04 -19.18
C ALA A 92 -5.63 -13.64 -19.88
N ILE A 93 -5.61 -12.44 -20.47
CA ILE A 93 -6.66 -11.92 -21.34
C ILE A 93 -6.00 -11.50 -22.66
N HIS A 94 -6.53 -11.97 -23.78
CA HIS A 94 -6.08 -11.58 -25.11
C HIS A 94 -7.05 -10.58 -25.73
N SER A 95 -6.56 -9.74 -26.64
CA SER A 95 -7.42 -8.81 -27.39
C SER A 95 -8.49 -9.52 -28.25
N SER A 96 -8.29 -10.80 -28.59
CA SER A 96 -9.22 -11.62 -29.38
C SER A 96 -10.24 -12.42 -28.54
N ASP A 97 -10.26 -12.25 -27.22
CA ASP A 97 -11.18 -12.98 -26.34
C ASP A 97 -12.63 -12.45 -26.42
N ALA A 98 -13.57 -13.22 -25.87
CA ALA A 98 -14.97 -12.82 -25.77
C ALA A 98 -15.17 -11.50 -25.00
N THR A 99 -16.24 -10.78 -25.33
CA THR A 99 -16.59 -9.47 -24.74
C THR A 99 -16.64 -9.47 -23.21
N GLU A 100 -17.05 -10.58 -22.58
CA GLU A 100 -17.05 -10.71 -21.12
C GLU A 100 -15.64 -10.63 -20.50
N ARG A 101 -14.63 -11.23 -21.15
CA ARG A 101 -13.24 -11.14 -20.68
C ARG A 101 -12.65 -9.77 -20.94
N LEU A 102 -12.99 -9.16 -22.08
CA LEU A 102 -12.55 -7.80 -22.40
C LEU A 102 -13.13 -6.77 -21.42
N ARG A 103 -14.38 -6.94 -20.96
CA ARG A 103 -14.95 -6.11 -19.89
C ARG A 103 -14.11 -6.14 -18.62
N LYS A 104 -13.65 -7.33 -18.20
CA LYS A 104 -12.74 -7.47 -17.04
C LYS A 104 -11.45 -6.66 -17.24
N PHE A 105 -10.89 -6.72 -18.44
CA PHE A 105 -9.71 -5.94 -18.78
C PHE A 105 -9.98 -4.42 -18.71
N VAL A 106 -11.09 -3.95 -19.27
CA VAL A 106 -11.46 -2.52 -19.24
C VAL A 106 -11.67 -2.03 -17.80
N GLU A 107 -12.34 -2.80 -16.95
CA GLU A 107 -12.52 -2.49 -15.53
C GLU A 107 -11.18 -2.42 -14.78
N ALA A 108 -10.33 -3.43 -14.97
CA ALA A 108 -9.00 -3.47 -14.37
C ALA A 108 -8.14 -2.28 -14.85
N LYS A 109 -8.15 -2.01 -16.16
CA LYS A 109 -7.40 -0.91 -16.77
C LYS A 109 -7.89 0.44 -16.28
N ALA A 110 -9.19 0.67 -16.16
CA ALA A 110 -9.73 1.94 -15.67
C ALA A 110 -9.27 2.26 -14.24
N VAL A 111 -9.14 1.24 -13.38
CA VAL A 111 -8.63 1.46 -12.02
C VAL A 111 -7.13 1.72 -12.02
N VAL A 112 -6.36 0.96 -12.81
CA VAL A 112 -4.90 1.17 -12.92
C VAL A 112 -4.59 2.53 -13.53
N ASP A 113 -5.26 2.92 -14.62
CA ASP A 113 -5.10 4.22 -15.28
C ASP A 113 -5.41 5.37 -14.31
N LYS A 114 -6.44 5.21 -13.45
CA LYS A 114 -6.80 6.20 -12.44
C LYS A 114 -5.73 6.36 -11.36
N GLU A 115 -5.15 5.26 -10.89
CA GLU A 115 -4.11 5.30 -9.85
C GLU A 115 -2.76 5.78 -10.41
N LEU A 116 -2.45 5.48 -11.67
CA LEU A 116 -1.24 5.96 -12.35
C LEU A 116 -1.38 7.38 -12.92
N GLY A 117 -2.61 7.87 -13.09
CA GLY A 117 -2.88 9.16 -13.73
C GLY A 117 -2.53 9.20 -15.22
N CYS A 118 -2.39 8.04 -15.87
CA CYS A 118 -2.05 7.92 -17.28
C CYS A 118 -2.92 6.87 -17.97
N THR A 119 -3.30 7.13 -19.22
CA THR A 119 -4.10 6.23 -20.04
C THR A 119 -3.30 5.87 -21.29
N PRO A 120 -2.36 4.91 -21.20
CA PRO A 120 -1.61 4.49 -22.36
C PRO A 120 -2.57 3.90 -23.41
N GLU A 121 -2.36 4.30 -24.67
CA GLU A 121 -3.00 3.69 -25.82
C GLU A 121 -2.37 2.33 -26.08
N LEU A 122 -3.20 1.34 -26.42
CA LEU A 122 -2.76 -0.02 -26.72
C LEU A 122 -2.98 -0.30 -28.20
N SER A 123 -2.04 -1.03 -28.81
CA SER A 123 -2.17 -1.50 -30.19
C SER A 123 -3.32 -2.53 -30.35
N SER A 124 -3.56 -3.00 -31.58
CA SER A 124 -4.62 -3.98 -31.87
C SER A 124 -4.32 -5.38 -31.30
N SER A 125 -3.06 -5.69 -31.02
CA SER A 125 -2.63 -6.99 -30.50
C SER A 125 -1.96 -6.79 -29.15
N TRP A 126 -2.67 -7.13 -28.08
CA TRP A 126 -2.13 -7.08 -26.72
C TRP A 126 -2.55 -8.31 -25.92
N ARG A 127 -1.77 -8.59 -24.88
CA ARG A 127 -2.05 -9.61 -23.86
C ARG A 127 -1.91 -8.98 -22.50
N ALA A 128 -2.96 -9.05 -21.70
CA ALA A 128 -2.93 -8.63 -20.31
C ALA A 128 -2.82 -9.84 -19.39
N PHE A 129 -2.05 -9.69 -18.32
CA PHE A 129 -1.86 -10.67 -17.27
C PHE A 129 -2.33 -10.04 -15.97
N LEU A 130 -3.31 -10.66 -15.34
CA LEU A 130 -3.86 -10.25 -14.04
C LEU A 130 -3.29 -11.14 -12.96
N TYR A 131 -2.71 -10.54 -11.93
CA TYR A 131 -2.23 -11.22 -10.74
C TYR A 131 -3.30 -11.16 -9.65
N LEU A 132 -3.85 -12.30 -9.28
CA LEU A 132 -4.96 -12.45 -8.35
C LEU A 132 -4.49 -13.00 -7.00
N ALA A 133 -5.03 -12.45 -5.92
CA ALA A 133 -4.81 -12.92 -4.56
C ALA A 133 -5.47 -14.30 -4.31
N PRO A 134 -4.91 -15.14 -3.43
CA PRO A 134 -5.50 -16.42 -3.07
C PRO A 134 -6.90 -16.24 -2.48
N GLY A 135 -7.79 -17.20 -2.77
CA GLY A 135 -9.13 -17.28 -2.18
C GLY A 135 -10.07 -16.12 -2.51
N SER A 136 -9.71 -15.22 -3.44
CA SER A 136 -10.52 -14.08 -3.81
C SER A 136 -10.34 -13.71 -5.29
N ALA A 137 -11.27 -12.91 -5.82
CA ALA A 137 -11.13 -12.29 -7.15
C ALA A 137 -10.45 -10.91 -7.06
N ARG A 138 -9.60 -10.71 -6.05
CA ARG A 138 -8.87 -9.46 -5.85
C ARG A 138 -7.62 -9.45 -6.73
N MET A 139 -7.59 -8.53 -7.69
CA MET A 139 -6.41 -8.22 -8.48
C MET A 139 -5.43 -7.39 -7.63
N VAL A 140 -4.21 -7.88 -7.54
CA VAL A 140 -3.08 -7.25 -6.84
C VAL A 140 -2.13 -6.59 -7.84
N GLY A 141 -2.12 -7.05 -9.10
CA GLY A 141 -1.31 -6.44 -10.15
C GLY A 141 -1.83 -6.73 -11.55
N MET A 142 -1.41 -5.89 -12.50
CA MET A 142 -1.72 -6.03 -13.92
C MET A 142 -0.45 -5.75 -14.74
N ALA A 143 -0.18 -6.60 -15.71
CA ALA A 143 0.85 -6.37 -16.73
C ALA A 143 0.23 -6.49 -18.11
N VAL A 144 0.48 -5.53 -19.00
CA VAL A 144 0.01 -5.56 -20.38
C VAL A 144 1.23 -5.61 -21.29
N ALA A 145 1.23 -6.56 -22.21
CA ALA A 145 2.29 -6.76 -23.18
C ALA A 145 1.72 -6.66 -24.59
N GLU A 146 2.40 -5.92 -25.44
CA GLU A 146 2.15 -5.85 -26.87
C GLU A 146 3.43 -6.25 -27.63
N PRO A 147 3.30 -6.88 -28.81
CA PRO A 147 4.45 -7.23 -29.62
C PRO A 147 5.04 -5.95 -30.24
N LEU A 148 6.33 -5.73 -30.03
CA LEU A 148 7.09 -4.64 -30.61
C LEU A 148 8.10 -5.20 -31.62
N SER A 149 8.27 -4.53 -32.76
CA SER A 149 9.25 -4.89 -33.78
C SER A 149 10.67 -4.40 -33.43
N THR A 150 10.76 -3.30 -32.70
CA THR A 150 12.02 -2.63 -32.35
C THR A 150 11.97 -2.10 -30.93
N ALA A 151 13.09 -2.18 -30.22
CA ALA A 151 13.27 -1.58 -28.91
C ALA A 151 14.67 -0.95 -28.83
N TYR A 152 14.81 0.11 -28.04
CA TYR A 152 16.07 0.83 -27.84
C TYR A 152 16.66 0.48 -26.49
N ARG A 153 17.98 0.29 -26.44
CA ARG A 153 18.69 0.12 -25.17
C ARG A 153 18.77 1.47 -24.46
N LEU A 154 18.27 1.53 -23.23
CA LEU A 154 18.47 2.68 -22.37
C LEU A 154 19.95 2.73 -21.94
N VAL A 155 20.60 3.86 -22.20
CA VAL A 155 21.95 4.16 -21.67
C VAL A 155 21.76 5.17 -20.55
N LEU A 156 22.04 4.75 -19.32
CA LEU A 156 22.01 5.64 -18.17
C LEU A 156 23.34 6.41 -18.11
N PRO A 157 23.34 7.71 -17.79
CA PRO A 157 24.58 8.45 -17.56
C PRO A 157 25.32 7.86 -16.36
N ASP A 158 26.65 7.77 -16.46
CA ASP A 158 27.49 7.47 -15.29
C ASP A 158 27.35 8.61 -14.27
N VAL A 159 26.88 8.26 -13.06
CA VAL A 159 26.70 9.17 -11.92
C VAL A 159 27.97 9.25 -11.10
#